data_AF-A0A846LST4-F1
#
_entry.id   AF-A0A846LST4-F1
#
_cell.length_a   1.000
_cell.length_b   1.000
_cell.length_c   1.000
_cell.angle_alpha   90.00
_cell.angle_beta   90.00
_cell.angle_gamma   90.00
#
_symmetry.space_group_name_H-M   'P 1'
#
loop_
_entity.id
_entity.type
_entity.pdbx_description
1 polymer ?
#
loop_
_entity_poly.entity_id
_entity_poly.type
_entity_poly.pdbx_seq_one_letter_code
_entity_poly.pdbx_strand_id
1 'polypeptide(L)'
;MTGGGGADPAVAELGRELRAAGLTGPVLRGLHAAAVARLDGAPAPEPRWLTELTIDLDRDGLDAGDLPALVRLLATTGMHRLLARSGVRFPAYALTDDVAAARVGPPGPRLPVRPRAAGSWSVLGRRTGFPIGVPACPLTGTAAWVQYLAGNGFNLLTYKTVRSHAHPANPFPNWAFVPAAREPFAVGGPPPVVTAEPSDWVPPGDPAVTSTNSFGVPSPDPAVWTEDVAAAVRCLADDQLLLVSVLGEDHGEGPPQLQAIAEDFARTARLAEAAGAPVVELNLSCPNALDAARGGVRPPICLDAELTTAIVETTRRALSSSTGLVAKLSWLDGPALAGLLPRIAPHLDGVAAINTVQCAVQRADGRPTFPGRPLAGVSGVAVRDLALDFTARLLDLRAAGGFDFDVLAMGGVTDPASCAALLELGAAGVQTATGAFADPFLARACVEELAGVPA
;
A
#
# COMPACT_ATOMS: atom_id res chain seq x y z
N MET A 1 -33.84 7.76 -31.16
CA MET A 1 -33.74 6.31 -31.37
C MET A 1 -33.36 5.70 -30.03
N THR A 2 -34.30 4.96 -29.45
CA THR A 2 -34.22 4.30 -28.15
C THR A 2 -33.06 3.30 -28.13
N GLY A 3 -31.98 3.65 -27.42
CA GLY A 3 -30.86 2.74 -27.17
C GLY A 3 -31.32 1.62 -26.24
N GLY A 4 -31.32 0.39 -26.73
CA GLY A 4 -31.67 -0.78 -25.94
C GLY A 4 -30.70 -0.94 -24.77
N GLY A 5 -31.25 -0.93 -23.55
CA GLY A 5 -30.56 -1.32 -22.32
C GLY A 5 -30.29 -2.82 -22.31
N GLY A 6 -29.21 -3.24 -22.99
CA GLY A 6 -28.65 -4.55 -22.74
C GLY A 6 -28.00 -4.56 -21.36
N ALA A 7 -28.29 -5.58 -20.54
CA ALA A 7 -27.61 -5.78 -19.28
C ALA A 7 -26.09 -5.89 -19.52
N ASP A 8 -25.30 -5.20 -18.69
CA ASP A 8 -23.84 -5.37 -18.67
C ASP A 8 -23.54 -6.88 -18.51
N PRO A 9 -22.74 -7.50 -19.41
CA PRO A 9 -22.42 -8.92 -19.35
C PRO A 9 -21.92 -9.37 -17.97
N ALA A 10 -21.19 -8.50 -17.26
CA ALA A 10 -20.71 -8.78 -15.92
C ALA A 10 -21.84 -8.80 -14.89
N VAL A 11 -22.79 -7.86 -14.95
CA VAL A 11 -23.97 -7.84 -14.06
C VAL A 11 -24.81 -9.10 -14.27
N ALA A 12 -25.06 -9.45 -15.53
CA ALA A 12 -25.84 -10.63 -15.86
C ALA A 12 -25.18 -11.91 -15.36
N GLU A 13 -23.86 -12.05 -15.50
CA GLU A 13 -23.11 -13.20 -14.99
C GLU A 13 -23.10 -13.25 -13.47
N LEU A 14 -22.77 -12.14 -12.79
CA LEU A 14 -22.76 -12.07 -11.33
C LEU A 14 -24.14 -12.40 -10.75
N GLY A 15 -25.22 -11.87 -11.35
CA GLY A 15 -26.59 -12.19 -10.94
C GLY A 15 -26.92 -13.67 -11.09
N ARG A 16 -26.50 -14.30 -12.21
CA ARG A 16 -26.65 -15.76 -12.41
C ARG A 16 -25.88 -16.56 -11.38
N GLU A 17 -24.61 -16.23 -11.13
CA GLU A 17 -23.76 -16.93 -10.17
C GLU A 17 -24.32 -16.84 -8.74
N LEU A 18 -24.79 -15.67 -8.33
CA LEU A 18 -25.42 -15.46 -7.02
C LEU A 18 -26.67 -16.34 -6.85
N ARG A 19 -27.55 -16.36 -7.86
CA ARG A 19 -28.76 -17.20 -7.84
C ARG A 19 -28.41 -18.69 -7.85
N ALA A 20 -27.44 -19.11 -8.66
CA ALA A 20 -26.98 -20.49 -8.71
C ALA A 20 -26.40 -20.96 -7.37
N ALA A 21 -25.77 -20.05 -6.62
CA ALA A 21 -25.28 -20.29 -5.26
C ALA A 21 -26.36 -20.21 -4.16
N GLY A 22 -27.61 -19.92 -4.52
CA GLY A 22 -28.72 -19.77 -3.55
C GLY A 22 -28.61 -18.51 -2.68
N LEU A 23 -27.85 -17.50 -3.12
CA LEU A 23 -27.65 -16.24 -2.39
C LEU A 23 -28.79 -15.27 -2.69
N THR A 24 -29.95 -15.52 -2.07
CA THR A 24 -31.14 -14.67 -2.19
C THR A 24 -30.93 -13.31 -1.50
N GLY A 25 -31.78 -12.34 -1.82
CA GLY A 25 -31.76 -11.02 -1.20
C GLY A 25 -31.67 -11.04 0.33
N PRO A 26 -32.55 -11.75 1.06
CA PRO A 26 -32.45 -11.86 2.52
C PRO A 26 -31.11 -12.41 3.04
N VAL A 27 -30.51 -13.38 2.33
CA VAL A 27 -29.21 -13.97 2.71
C VAL A 27 -28.10 -12.94 2.54
N LEU A 28 -28.07 -12.25 1.39
CA LEU A 28 -27.07 -11.21 1.11
C LEU A 28 -27.15 -10.03 2.08
N ARG A 29 -28.36 -9.61 2.47
CA ARG A 29 -28.55 -8.58 3.49
C ARG A 29 -28.03 -9.02 4.85
N GLY A 30 -28.29 -10.28 5.23
CA GLY A 30 -27.73 -10.88 6.45
C GLY A 30 -26.20 -10.95 6.43
N LEU A 31 -25.60 -11.38 5.32
CA LEU A 31 -24.14 -11.44 5.14
C LEU A 31 -23.50 -10.04 5.23
N HIS A 32 -24.10 -9.04 4.58
CA HIS A 32 -23.64 -7.66 4.67
C HIS A 32 -23.73 -7.13 6.11
N ALA A 33 -24.85 -7.35 6.79
CA ALA A 33 -25.01 -6.95 8.19
C ALA A 33 -23.98 -7.60 9.12
N ALA A 34 -23.69 -8.89 8.91
CA ALA A 34 -22.64 -9.60 9.65
C ALA A 34 -21.24 -9.05 9.38
N ALA A 35 -20.94 -8.71 8.11
CA ALA A 35 -19.66 -8.11 7.73
C ALA A 35 -19.46 -6.73 8.36
N VAL A 36 -20.48 -5.86 8.31
CA VAL A 36 -20.45 -4.54 8.95
C VAL A 36 -20.31 -4.68 10.48
N ALA A 37 -21.06 -5.58 11.10
CA ALA A 37 -20.96 -5.82 12.54
C ALA A 37 -19.56 -6.32 12.95
N ARG A 38 -18.92 -7.15 12.12
CA ARG A 38 -17.54 -7.60 12.33
C ARG A 38 -16.55 -6.44 12.24
N LEU A 39 -16.69 -5.57 11.24
CA LEU A 39 -15.81 -4.42 11.01
C LEU A 39 -15.96 -3.35 12.09
N ASP A 40 -17.18 -2.94 12.36
CA ASP A 40 -17.49 -1.77 13.19
C ASP A 40 -17.69 -2.12 14.68
N GLY A 41 -17.69 -3.43 15.01
CA GLY A 41 -17.96 -3.94 16.34
C GLY A 41 -19.42 -3.81 16.79
N ALA A 42 -20.31 -3.36 15.90
CA ALA A 42 -21.74 -3.20 16.14
C ALA A 42 -22.52 -3.24 14.81
N PRO A 43 -23.77 -3.70 14.79
CA PRO A 43 -24.60 -3.63 13.60
C PRO A 43 -24.90 -2.18 13.21
N ALA A 44 -24.98 -1.91 11.91
CA ALA A 44 -25.42 -0.64 11.36
C ALA A 44 -26.83 -0.77 10.76
N PRO A 45 -27.60 0.34 10.63
CA PRO A 45 -28.85 0.33 9.89
C PRO A 45 -28.65 -0.17 8.45
N GLU A 46 -29.59 -0.99 7.97
CA GLU A 46 -29.55 -1.49 6.60
C GLU A 46 -29.64 -0.30 5.61
N PRO A 47 -28.68 -0.16 4.69
CA PRO A 47 -28.69 0.95 3.77
C PRO A 47 -29.68 0.71 2.62
N ARG A 48 -30.38 1.76 2.21
CA ARG A 48 -31.42 1.70 1.17
C ARG A 48 -30.97 1.03 -0.13
N TRP A 49 -29.75 1.35 -0.60
CA TRP A 49 -29.19 0.78 -1.83
C TRP A 49 -29.11 -0.75 -1.79
N LEU A 50 -28.90 -1.33 -0.61
CA LEU A 50 -28.78 -2.77 -0.44
C LEU A 50 -30.15 -3.44 -0.54
N THR A 51 -31.17 -2.81 0.06
CA THR A 51 -32.56 -3.28 -0.05
C THR A 51 -33.01 -3.24 -1.52
N GLU A 52 -32.75 -2.15 -2.23
CA GLU A 52 -33.10 -1.98 -3.65
C GLU A 52 -32.40 -3.02 -4.53
N LEU A 53 -31.05 -3.09 -4.47
CA LEU A 53 -30.23 -4.05 -5.21
C LEU A 53 -30.70 -5.51 -5.03
N THR A 54 -31.05 -5.88 -3.80
CA THR A 54 -31.44 -7.27 -3.51
C THR A 54 -32.86 -7.59 -3.95
N ILE A 55 -33.76 -6.61 -4.02
CA ILE A 55 -35.08 -6.78 -4.64
C ILE A 55 -34.92 -7.02 -6.14
N ASP A 56 -34.06 -6.26 -6.80
CA ASP A 56 -33.82 -6.39 -8.23
C ASP A 56 -33.12 -7.72 -8.57
N LEU A 57 -32.17 -8.17 -7.74
CA LEU A 57 -31.59 -9.51 -7.85
C LEU A 57 -32.63 -10.63 -7.78
N ASP A 58 -33.53 -10.57 -6.79
CA ASP A 58 -34.56 -11.60 -6.56
C ASP A 58 -35.62 -11.62 -7.68
N ARG A 59 -35.82 -10.49 -8.38
CA ARG A 59 -36.76 -10.34 -9.51
C ARG A 59 -36.15 -10.59 -10.88
N ASP A 60 -34.86 -10.95 -10.93
CA ASP A 60 -34.09 -11.01 -12.19
C ASP A 60 -34.12 -9.67 -12.97
N GLY A 61 -34.12 -8.57 -12.22
CA GLY A 61 -34.24 -7.20 -12.72
C GLY A 61 -32.93 -6.40 -12.69
N LEU A 62 -31.79 -7.02 -12.38
CA LEU A 62 -30.50 -6.32 -12.33
C LEU A 62 -30.13 -5.72 -13.70
N ASP A 63 -29.65 -4.48 -13.68
CA ASP A 63 -29.17 -3.79 -14.87
C ASP A 63 -27.75 -3.19 -14.69
N ALA A 64 -27.24 -2.53 -15.72
CA ALA A 64 -25.89 -1.95 -15.70
C ALA A 64 -25.69 -0.92 -14.57
N GLY A 65 -26.75 -0.23 -14.15
CA GLY A 65 -26.75 0.73 -13.04
C GLY A 65 -26.53 0.09 -11.67
N ASP A 66 -26.80 -1.21 -11.53
CA ASP A 66 -26.61 -1.95 -10.27
C ASP A 66 -25.17 -2.36 -10.02
N LEU A 67 -24.31 -2.34 -11.05
CA LEU A 67 -22.93 -2.83 -10.96
C LEU A 67 -22.15 -2.23 -9.78
N PRO A 68 -22.17 -0.91 -9.51
CA PRO A 68 -21.44 -0.33 -8.38
C PRO A 68 -21.93 -0.86 -7.02
N ALA A 69 -23.23 -1.01 -6.85
CA ALA A 69 -23.83 -1.53 -5.63
C ALA A 69 -23.53 -3.03 -5.46
N LEU A 70 -23.56 -3.79 -6.55
CA LEU A 70 -23.19 -5.21 -6.58
C LEU A 70 -21.73 -5.41 -6.22
N VAL A 71 -20.82 -4.62 -6.79
CA VAL A 71 -19.39 -4.65 -6.45
C VAL A 71 -19.16 -4.35 -4.97
N ARG A 72 -19.82 -3.31 -4.43
CA ARG A 72 -19.76 -2.98 -3.01
C ARG A 72 -20.21 -4.15 -2.15
N LEU A 73 -21.39 -4.72 -2.43
CA LEU A 73 -21.94 -5.84 -1.69
C LEU A 73 -20.98 -7.04 -1.68
N LEU A 74 -20.50 -7.45 -2.85
CA LEU A 74 -19.65 -8.62 -2.99
C LEU A 74 -18.27 -8.42 -2.36
N ALA A 75 -17.71 -7.21 -2.45
CA ALA A 75 -16.45 -6.87 -1.79
C ALA A 75 -16.60 -6.83 -0.26
N THR A 76 -17.67 -6.23 0.27
CA THR A 76 -17.90 -6.17 1.72
C THR A 76 -18.22 -7.54 2.32
N THR A 77 -18.77 -8.47 1.53
CA THR A 77 -19.15 -9.82 2.00
C THR A 77 -18.08 -10.89 1.75
N GLY A 78 -16.86 -10.51 1.37
CA GLY A 78 -15.75 -11.46 1.16
C GLY A 78 -15.87 -12.28 -0.13
N MET A 79 -16.80 -11.94 -1.03
CA MET A 79 -17.02 -12.65 -2.30
C MET A 79 -16.09 -12.17 -3.43
N HIS A 80 -14.86 -11.77 -3.09
CA HIS A 80 -13.92 -11.18 -4.04
C HIS A 80 -13.53 -12.14 -5.18
N ARG A 81 -13.55 -13.46 -4.94
CA ARG A 81 -13.28 -14.46 -6.00
C ARG A 81 -14.33 -14.46 -7.10
N LEU A 82 -15.58 -14.14 -6.77
CA LEU A 82 -16.65 -13.99 -7.75
C LEU A 82 -16.40 -12.74 -8.61
N LEU A 83 -16.05 -11.63 -7.97
CA LEU A 83 -15.64 -10.39 -8.67
C LEU A 83 -14.39 -10.59 -9.54
N ALA A 84 -13.43 -11.41 -9.10
CA ALA A 84 -12.21 -11.73 -9.85
C ALA A 84 -12.49 -12.30 -11.24
N ARG A 85 -13.51 -13.16 -11.33
CA ARG A 85 -13.88 -13.89 -12.54
C ARG A 85 -14.68 -13.05 -13.52
N SER A 86 -15.41 -12.05 -13.05
CA SER A 86 -16.21 -11.18 -13.91
C SER A 86 -15.39 -10.14 -14.65
N GLY A 87 -14.11 -9.95 -14.29
CA GLY A 87 -13.23 -8.94 -14.89
C GLY A 87 -13.58 -7.49 -14.51
N VAL A 88 -14.53 -7.31 -13.60
CA VAL A 88 -14.97 -6.01 -13.11
C VAL A 88 -13.87 -5.39 -12.24
N ARG A 89 -13.76 -4.07 -12.25
CA ARG A 89 -12.88 -3.33 -11.34
C ARG A 89 -13.44 -3.36 -9.92
N PHE A 90 -12.63 -3.79 -8.94
CA PHE A 90 -12.96 -3.75 -7.52
C PHE A 90 -11.70 -3.56 -6.67
N PRO A 91 -11.82 -3.15 -5.40
CA PRO A 91 -10.66 -2.93 -4.55
C PRO A 91 -9.94 -4.26 -4.30
N ALA A 92 -8.63 -4.29 -4.50
CA ALA A 92 -7.86 -5.54 -4.48
C ALA A 92 -7.78 -6.18 -3.08
N TYR A 93 -8.06 -5.43 -2.01
CA TYR A 93 -7.92 -5.89 -0.63
C TYR A 93 -9.26 -6.21 0.03
N ALA A 94 -9.31 -7.36 0.68
CA ALA A 94 -10.47 -7.83 1.41
C ALA A 94 -10.56 -7.16 2.78
N LEU A 95 -11.49 -6.22 2.92
CA LEU A 95 -11.74 -5.46 4.15
C LEU A 95 -12.03 -6.34 5.36
N THR A 96 -12.72 -7.45 5.15
CA THR A 96 -13.18 -8.37 6.21
C THR A 96 -12.14 -9.39 6.65
N ASP A 97 -11.07 -9.53 5.87
CA ASP A 97 -9.99 -10.46 6.13
C ASP A 97 -9.00 -9.85 7.12
N ASP A 98 -8.48 -10.65 8.05
CA ASP A 98 -7.31 -10.21 8.78
C ASP A 98 -6.06 -10.25 7.86
N VAL A 99 -4.98 -9.60 8.29
CA VAL A 99 -3.74 -9.54 7.49
C VAL A 99 -3.15 -10.94 7.22
N ALA A 100 -3.43 -11.92 8.08
CA ALA A 100 -2.97 -13.29 7.87
C ALA A 100 -3.82 -14.02 6.82
N ALA A 101 -5.14 -13.80 6.80
CA ALA A 101 -6.08 -14.31 5.80
C ALA A 101 -5.86 -13.67 4.42
N ALA A 102 -5.48 -12.39 4.37
CA ALA A 102 -5.09 -11.70 3.14
C ALA A 102 -3.84 -12.30 2.44
N ARG A 103 -3.13 -13.25 3.09
CA ARG A 103 -2.00 -14.00 2.50
C ARG A 103 -2.43 -15.11 1.54
N VAL A 104 -3.71 -15.47 1.48
CA VAL A 104 -4.24 -16.55 0.61
C VAL A 104 -4.17 -16.20 -0.89
N GLY A 105 -3.65 -15.02 -1.21
CA GLY A 105 -3.33 -14.58 -2.56
C GLY A 105 -4.34 -13.56 -3.09
N PRO A 106 -4.02 -12.91 -4.22
CA PRO A 106 -4.78 -11.80 -4.74
C PRO A 106 -6.14 -12.27 -5.23
N PRO A 107 -7.25 -11.70 -4.70
CA PRO A 107 -8.54 -11.94 -5.30
C PRO A 107 -8.73 -11.12 -6.58
N GLY A 108 -7.90 -10.11 -6.84
CA GLY A 108 -8.14 -9.11 -7.89
C GLY A 108 -8.16 -9.64 -9.33
N PRO A 109 -8.76 -8.88 -10.26
CA PRO A 109 -8.83 -9.24 -11.67
C PRO A 109 -7.42 -9.19 -12.29
N ARG A 110 -7.13 -10.14 -13.17
CA ARG A 110 -5.84 -10.26 -13.85
C ARG A 110 -5.95 -9.81 -15.29
N LEU A 111 -4.99 -9.00 -15.74
CA LEU A 111 -4.88 -8.71 -17.16
C LEU A 111 -4.43 -9.97 -17.90
N PRO A 112 -5.03 -10.29 -19.07
CA PRO A 112 -4.65 -11.46 -19.85
C PRO A 112 -3.23 -11.33 -20.43
N VAL A 113 -2.79 -10.09 -20.65
CA VAL A 113 -1.44 -9.75 -21.13
C VAL A 113 -0.91 -8.62 -20.27
N ARG A 114 0.32 -8.77 -19.79
CA ARG A 114 1.02 -7.72 -19.02
C ARG A 114 1.19 -6.46 -19.89
N PRO A 115 0.74 -5.29 -19.43
CA PRO A 115 1.02 -4.01 -20.10
C PRO A 115 2.53 -3.77 -20.20
N ARG A 116 2.99 -3.34 -21.37
CA ARG A 116 4.39 -2.99 -21.61
C ARG A 116 4.46 -1.66 -22.34
N ALA A 117 5.30 -0.76 -21.84
CA ALA A 117 5.72 0.42 -22.56
C ALA A 117 6.72 0.03 -23.67
N ALA A 118 6.84 0.85 -24.72
CA ALA A 118 7.85 0.68 -25.75
C ALA A 118 9.27 1.08 -25.27
N GLY A 119 9.35 1.98 -24.29
CA GLY A 119 10.60 2.44 -23.68
C GLY A 119 11.09 1.58 -22.52
N SER A 120 12.26 1.93 -22.00
CA SER A 120 12.84 1.38 -20.77
C SER A 120 13.40 2.50 -19.90
N TRP A 121 13.32 2.33 -18.59
CA TRP A 121 13.80 3.29 -17.60
C TRP A 121 14.98 2.69 -16.83
N SER A 122 15.77 3.55 -16.18
CA SER A 122 16.81 3.13 -15.25
C SER A 122 16.38 3.51 -13.85
N VAL A 123 16.23 2.52 -12.98
CA VAL A 123 15.89 2.71 -11.56
C VAL A 123 16.87 1.89 -10.73
N LEU A 124 17.54 2.55 -9.79
CA LEU A 124 18.60 2.02 -8.93
C LEU A 124 19.72 1.33 -9.73
N GLY A 125 20.12 1.97 -10.84
CA GLY A 125 21.13 1.44 -11.77
C GLY A 125 20.71 0.20 -12.54
N ARG A 126 19.40 -0.14 -12.56
CA ARG A 126 18.86 -1.34 -13.22
C ARG A 126 17.83 -0.94 -14.27
N ARG A 127 17.81 -1.67 -15.38
CA ARG A 127 16.81 -1.49 -16.43
C ARG A 127 15.45 -1.96 -15.91
N THR A 128 14.44 -1.11 -16.01
CA THR A 128 13.04 -1.42 -15.70
C THR A 128 12.15 -1.13 -16.90
N GLY A 129 10.97 -1.74 -16.92
CA GLY A 129 9.84 -1.27 -17.74
C GLY A 129 9.36 0.10 -17.24
N PHE A 130 8.10 0.45 -17.53
CA PHE A 130 7.51 1.70 -17.03
C PHE A 130 7.69 1.81 -15.50
N PRO A 131 8.21 2.93 -14.95
CA PRO A 131 8.77 2.97 -13.61
C PRO A 131 7.69 3.18 -12.53
N ILE A 132 6.53 2.54 -12.70
CA ILE A 132 5.46 2.47 -11.71
C ILE A 132 5.55 1.19 -10.88
N GLY A 133 5.24 1.34 -9.61
CA GLY A 133 5.47 0.32 -8.61
C GLY A 133 4.41 0.24 -7.52
N VAL A 134 4.60 -0.71 -6.62
CA VAL A 134 3.82 -0.83 -5.38
C VAL A 134 4.82 -0.87 -4.22
N PRO A 135 4.70 0.03 -3.23
CA PRO A 135 5.63 0.10 -2.12
C PRO A 135 5.34 -1.05 -1.14
N ALA A 136 6.19 -1.22 -0.12
CA ALA A 136 5.95 -2.19 0.94
C ALA A 136 4.58 -1.96 1.59
N CYS A 137 3.65 -2.88 1.37
CA CYS A 137 2.27 -2.80 1.86
C CYS A 137 1.65 -4.21 1.92
N PRO A 138 0.43 -4.38 2.46
CA PRO A 138 -0.23 -5.69 2.48
C PRO A 138 -0.36 -6.39 1.11
N LEU A 139 -0.45 -5.64 0.00
CA LEU A 139 -0.53 -6.19 -1.36
C LEU A 139 0.79 -6.76 -1.88
N THR A 140 1.89 -6.66 -1.12
CA THR A 140 3.21 -7.19 -1.50
C THR A 140 3.74 -8.17 -0.44
N GLY A 141 2.82 -8.74 0.36
CA GLY A 141 3.16 -9.60 1.50
C GLY A 141 3.43 -11.07 1.19
N THR A 142 3.24 -11.49 -0.08
CA THR A 142 3.57 -12.83 -0.56
C THR A 142 4.05 -12.82 -2.03
N ALA A 143 4.75 -13.87 -2.46
CA ALA A 143 5.16 -14.06 -3.86
C ALA A 143 3.99 -14.08 -4.83
N ALA A 144 2.84 -14.65 -4.43
CA ALA A 144 1.63 -14.67 -5.25
C ALA A 144 1.08 -13.26 -5.52
N TRP A 145 1.16 -12.39 -4.52
CA TRP A 145 0.80 -10.99 -4.59
C TRP A 145 1.77 -10.19 -5.48
N VAL A 146 3.08 -10.41 -5.30
CA VAL A 146 4.13 -9.83 -6.17
C VAL A 146 3.92 -10.23 -7.63
N GLN A 147 3.71 -11.53 -7.89
CA GLN A 147 3.47 -12.05 -9.24
C GLN A 147 2.23 -11.44 -9.90
N TYR A 148 1.15 -11.25 -9.12
CA TYR A 148 -0.07 -10.64 -9.60
C TYR A 148 0.12 -9.17 -9.99
N LEU A 149 0.75 -8.37 -9.13
CA LEU A 149 1.04 -6.97 -9.41
C LEU A 149 1.98 -6.85 -10.62
N ALA A 150 3.02 -7.70 -10.67
CA ALA A 150 3.91 -7.80 -11.81
C ALA A 150 3.16 -8.10 -13.13
N GLY A 151 2.24 -9.06 -13.10
CA GLY A 151 1.40 -9.42 -14.24
C GLY A 151 0.45 -8.31 -14.69
N ASN A 152 0.03 -7.44 -13.77
CA ASN A 152 -0.82 -6.28 -14.07
C ASN A 152 -0.04 -5.02 -14.50
N GLY A 153 1.28 -5.12 -14.70
CA GLY A 153 2.09 -4.07 -15.33
C GLY A 153 2.96 -3.24 -14.37
N PHE A 154 2.92 -3.52 -13.06
CA PHE A 154 3.83 -2.88 -12.11
C PHE A 154 5.25 -3.45 -12.26
N ASN A 155 6.25 -2.58 -12.35
CA ASN A 155 7.64 -2.97 -12.60
C ASN A 155 8.59 -2.64 -11.43
N LEU A 156 8.17 -1.84 -10.46
CA LEU A 156 8.96 -1.47 -9.28
C LEU A 156 8.27 -1.92 -7.99
N LEU A 157 8.49 -3.17 -7.58
CA LEU A 157 7.77 -3.78 -6.46
C LEU A 157 8.64 -3.78 -5.20
N THR A 158 8.06 -3.46 -4.05
CA THR A 158 8.73 -3.63 -2.76
C THR A 158 8.00 -4.68 -1.94
N TYR A 159 8.64 -5.82 -1.71
CA TYR A 159 8.15 -6.87 -0.81
C TYR A 159 7.92 -6.28 0.58
N LYS A 160 6.76 -6.61 1.18
CA LYS A 160 6.30 -6.06 2.45
C LYS A 160 7.38 -6.14 3.53
N THR A 161 7.50 -5.11 4.36
CA THR A 161 8.54 -4.99 5.38
C THR A 161 8.63 -6.23 6.30
N VAL A 162 9.78 -6.90 6.35
CA VAL A 162 10.01 -8.08 7.22
C VAL A 162 10.88 -7.73 8.42
N ARG A 163 10.87 -8.59 9.44
CA ARG A 163 11.66 -8.46 10.67
C ARG A 163 12.53 -9.70 10.87
N SER A 164 13.50 -9.63 11.78
CA SER A 164 14.34 -10.77 12.19
C SER A 164 13.62 -11.81 13.05
N HIS A 165 12.34 -11.63 13.35
CA HIS A 165 11.51 -12.55 14.12
C HIS A 165 10.04 -12.45 13.66
N ALA A 166 9.23 -13.44 14.04
CA ALA A 166 7.79 -13.41 13.81
C ALA A 166 7.12 -12.31 14.65
N HIS A 167 6.30 -11.49 14.02
CA HIS A 167 5.57 -10.40 14.66
C HIS A 167 4.10 -10.39 14.18
N PRO A 168 3.11 -10.49 15.08
CA PRO A 168 1.71 -10.52 14.69
C PRO A 168 1.22 -9.17 14.17
N ALA A 169 0.07 -9.17 13.49
CA ALA A 169 -0.60 -7.93 13.11
C ALA A 169 -1.27 -7.31 14.33
N ASN A 170 -1.43 -5.98 14.31
CA ASN A 170 -2.33 -5.31 15.23
C ASN A 170 -3.75 -5.91 15.12
N PRO A 171 -4.50 -5.98 16.23
CA PRO A 171 -5.84 -6.57 16.23
C PRO A 171 -6.74 -5.99 15.16
N PHE A 172 -7.50 -6.83 14.48
CA PHE A 172 -8.52 -6.42 13.52
C PHE A 172 -9.61 -5.54 14.19
N PRO A 173 -10.17 -4.52 13.51
CA PRO A 173 -9.80 -4.03 12.17
C PRO A 173 -8.52 -3.19 12.19
N ASN A 174 -7.76 -3.20 11.10
CA ASN A 174 -6.48 -2.49 10.98
C ASN A 174 -6.32 -1.70 9.67
N TRP A 175 -7.38 -1.57 8.88
CA TRP A 175 -7.46 -0.73 7.69
C TRP A 175 -8.89 -0.25 7.47
N ALA A 176 -9.05 0.94 6.87
CA ALA A 176 -10.34 1.51 6.47
C ALA A 176 -10.15 2.51 5.33
N PHE A 177 -11.20 2.73 4.55
CA PHE A 177 -11.27 3.91 3.67
C PHE A 177 -11.58 5.17 4.47
N VAL A 178 -11.30 6.34 3.88
CA VAL A 178 -11.60 7.65 4.48
C VAL A 178 -12.35 8.52 3.46
N PRO A 179 -13.66 8.31 3.25
CA PRO A 179 -14.40 8.96 2.16
C PRO A 179 -14.46 10.48 2.26
N ALA A 180 -14.34 11.03 3.48
CA ALA A 180 -14.38 12.47 3.74
C ALA A 180 -13.07 13.20 3.39
N ALA A 181 -11.94 12.50 3.34
CA ALA A 181 -10.62 13.10 3.09
C ALA A 181 -10.27 13.00 1.59
N ARG A 182 -10.88 13.86 0.78
CA ARG A 182 -10.74 13.85 -0.69
C ARG A 182 -9.70 14.83 -1.24
N GLU A 183 -9.24 15.76 -0.40
CA GLU A 183 -8.25 16.77 -0.76
C GLU A 183 -6.93 16.55 0.00
N PRO A 184 -5.78 16.95 -0.58
CA PRO A 184 -4.50 16.90 0.09
C PRO A 184 -4.46 17.72 1.39
N PHE A 185 -3.71 17.23 2.37
CA PHE A 185 -3.38 17.96 3.58
C PHE A 185 -2.41 19.10 3.28
N ALA A 186 -2.56 20.21 3.99
CA ALA A 186 -1.67 21.36 3.86
C ALA A 186 -0.23 21.02 4.28
N VAL A 187 0.74 21.41 3.45
CA VAL A 187 2.17 21.30 3.76
C VAL A 187 2.51 22.23 4.92
N GLY A 188 3.20 21.70 5.94
CA GLY A 188 3.63 22.47 7.12
C GLY A 188 2.54 22.74 8.17
N GLY A 189 1.30 22.28 7.94
CA GLY A 189 0.24 22.26 8.95
C GLY A 189 0.34 21.05 9.88
N PRO A 190 -0.28 21.09 11.08
CA PRO A 190 -0.40 19.91 11.91
C PRO A 190 -1.25 18.84 11.18
N PRO A 191 -0.98 17.54 11.37
CA PRO A 191 -1.83 16.49 10.83
C PRO A 191 -3.28 16.66 11.31
N PRO A 192 -4.28 16.57 10.41
CA PRO A 192 -5.67 16.78 10.78
C PRO A 192 -6.22 15.58 11.58
N VAL A 193 -7.35 15.81 12.25
CA VAL A 193 -8.21 14.72 12.74
C VAL A 193 -9.03 14.20 11.57
N VAL A 194 -9.04 12.88 11.41
CA VAL A 194 -9.69 12.20 10.29
C VAL A 194 -10.85 11.35 10.83
N THR A 195 -11.99 11.41 10.15
CA THR A 195 -13.16 10.57 10.48
C THR A 195 -13.25 9.40 9.52
N ALA A 196 -13.30 8.17 10.05
CA ALA A 196 -13.44 6.95 9.26
C ALA A 196 -14.13 5.84 10.07
N GLU A 197 -15.04 5.12 9.42
CA GLU A 197 -15.61 3.87 9.91
C GLU A 197 -14.88 2.68 9.26
N PRO A 198 -14.59 1.58 9.98
CA PRO A 198 -13.98 0.40 9.37
C PRO A 198 -14.75 -0.17 8.16
N SER A 199 -16.08 -0.01 8.13
CA SER A 199 -16.96 -0.40 7.03
C SER A 199 -17.11 0.64 5.90
N ASP A 200 -16.40 1.77 5.97
CA ASP A 200 -16.47 2.80 4.92
C ASP A 200 -16.08 2.26 3.55
N TRP A 201 -16.67 2.85 2.52
CA TRP A 201 -16.54 2.40 1.13
C TRP A 201 -16.19 3.56 0.21
N VAL A 202 -15.34 3.28 -0.78
CA VAL A 202 -15.08 4.17 -1.92
C VAL A 202 -15.28 3.40 -3.22
N PRO A 203 -15.75 4.06 -4.29
CA PRO A 203 -15.82 3.44 -5.60
C PRO A 203 -14.43 2.98 -6.10
N PRO A 204 -14.35 1.82 -6.78
CA PRO A 204 -13.09 1.35 -7.36
C PRO A 204 -12.55 2.34 -8.41
N GLY A 205 -11.26 2.67 -8.32
CA GLY A 205 -10.60 3.64 -9.18
C GLY A 205 -11.04 5.10 -8.99
N ASP A 206 -11.63 5.46 -7.85
CA ASP A 206 -11.82 6.85 -7.47
C ASP A 206 -10.45 7.55 -7.30
N PRO A 207 -10.10 8.56 -8.12
CA PRO A 207 -8.80 9.23 -8.02
C PRO A 207 -8.63 10.02 -6.73
N ALA A 208 -9.71 10.34 -6.02
CA ALA A 208 -9.66 11.03 -4.72
C ALA A 208 -9.70 10.04 -3.53
N VAL A 209 -9.28 8.79 -3.74
CA VAL A 209 -9.26 7.78 -2.69
C VAL A 209 -8.23 8.11 -1.60
N THR A 210 -8.68 8.01 -0.35
CA THR A 210 -7.84 8.04 0.86
C THR A 210 -8.14 6.79 1.70
N SER A 211 -7.10 6.25 2.33
CA SER A 211 -7.19 5.12 3.25
C SER A 211 -6.38 5.37 4.51
N THR A 212 -6.80 4.75 5.60
CA THR A 212 -6.11 4.77 6.90
C THR A 212 -5.78 3.35 7.33
N ASN A 213 -4.64 3.17 8.00
CA ASN A 213 -4.21 1.85 8.45
C ASN A 213 -3.40 1.87 9.74
N SER A 214 -3.41 0.73 10.43
CA SER A 214 -2.65 0.51 11.66
C SER A 214 -2.29 -0.98 11.77
N PHE A 215 -1.49 -1.48 10.83
CA PHE A 215 -1.17 -2.92 10.73
C PHE A 215 -0.14 -3.44 11.75
N GLY A 216 0.79 -2.58 12.22
CA GLY A 216 1.85 -2.99 13.16
C GLY A 216 3.08 -3.66 12.51
N VAL A 217 3.20 -3.62 11.18
CA VAL A 217 4.28 -4.27 10.42
C VAL A 217 4.42 -5.78 10.73
N PRO A 218 3.37 -6.59 10.48
CA PRO A 218 3.35 -8.01 10.84
C PRO A 218 4.28 -8.88 10.00
N SER A 219 5.28 -9.52 10.61
CA SER A 219 6.25 -10.35 9.91
C SER A 219 6.00 -11.84 10.20
N PRO A 220 6.02 -12.74 9.19
CA PRO A 220 6.20 -14.16 9.44
C PRO A 220 7.55 -14.44 10.10
N ASP A 221 7.74 -15.69 10.50
CA ASP A 221 9.06 -16.18 10.86
C ASP A 221 10.06 -16.00 9.68
N PRO A 222 11.34 -15.65 9.95
CA PRO A 222 12.39 -15.58 8.93
C PRO A 222 12.48 -16.77 7.99
N ALA A 223 12.31 -17.99 8.48
CA ALA A 223 12.34 -19.17 7.63
C ALA A 223 11.22 -19.16 6.58
N VAL A 224 10.05 -18.61 6.92
CA VAL A 224 8.89 -18.53 6.02
C VAL A 224 9.06 -17.39 5.02
N TRP A 225 9.40 -16.18 5.49
CA TRP A 225 9.44 -15.04 4.58
C TRP A 225 10.65 -15.06 3.65
N THR A 226 11.79 -15.64 4.06
CA THR A 226 12.97 -15.74 3.17
C THR A 226 12.71 -16.68 2.00
N GLU A 227 12.04 -17.82 2.21
CA GLU A 227 11.64 -18.73 1.14
C GLU A 227 10.66 -18.04 0.17
N ASP A 228 9.68 -17.31 0.70
CA ASP A 228 8.69 -16.60 -0.10
C ASP A 228 9.30 -15.41 -0.87
N VAL A 229 10.24 -14.67 -0.28
CA VAL A 229 11.05 -13.65 -0.99
C VAL A 229 11.81 -14.31 -2.15
N ALA A 230 12.45 -15.45 -1.94
CA ALA A 230 13.16 -16.14 -3.01
C ALA A 230 12.19 -16.57 -4.14
N ALA A 231 10.96 -16.97 -3.81
CA ALA A 231 9.92 -17.26 -4.78
C ALA A 231 9.45 -15.99 -5.53
N ALA A 232 9.33 -14.86 -4.84
CA ALA A 232 8.97 -13.57 -5.42
C ALA A 232 10.04 -13.08 -6.40
N VAL A 233 11.33 -13.21 -6.08
CA VAL A 233 12.43 -12.87 -6.99
C VAL A 233 12.37 -13.71 -8.27
N ARG A 234 12.11 -15.02 -8.16
CA ARG A 234 12.04 -15.94 -9.32
C ARG A 234 10.85 -15.69 -10.25
N CYS A 235 9.79 -15.02 -9.81
CA CYS A 235 8.59 -14.82 -10.61
C CYS A 235 8.61 -13.53 -11.45
N LEU A 236 9.61 -12.66 -11.27
CA LEU A 236 9.75 -11.40 -11.98
C LEU A 236 10.47 -11.57 -13.31
N ALA A 237 10.07 -10.77 -14.30
CA ALA A 237 10.79 -10.64 -15.57
C ALA A 237 12.02 -9.73 -15.45
N ASP A 238 12.93 -9.80 -16.41
CA ASP A 238 14.20 -9.03 -16.44
C ASP A 238 14.04 -7.49 -16.43
N ASP A 239 12.84 -6.99 -16.69
CA ASP A 239 12.49 -5.57 -16.68
C ASP A 239 11.63 -5.18 -15.46
N GLN A 240 11.62 -6.02 -14.41
CA GLN A 240 10.93 -5.79 -13.15
C GLN A 240 11.91 -5.91 -11.99
N LEU A 241 11.79 -4.99 -11.03
CA LEU A 241 12.67 -4.89 -9.88
C LEU A 241 11.90 -5.20 -8.60
N LEU A 242 12.46 -6.08 -7.76
CA LEU A 242 12.01 -6.31 -6.39
C LEU A 242 12.97 -5.64 -5.39
N LEU A 243 12.42 -4.79 -4.54
CA LEU A 243 13.05 -4.38 -3.29
C LEU A 243 12.51 -5.25 -2.16
N VAL A 244 13.30 -5.52 -1.13
CA VAL A 244 12.80 -6.16 0.11
C VAL A 244 12.93 -5.18 1.26
N SER A 245 11.78 -4.76 1.79
CA SER A 245 11.74 -3.82 2.92
C SER A 245 12.04 -4.57 4.22
N VAL A 246 12.86 -3.99 5.10
CA VAL A 246 13.26 -4.59 6.39
C VAL A 246 13.09 -3.59 7.54
N LEU A 247 12.85 -4.13 8.74
CA LEU A 247 12.75 -3.38 9.98
C LEU A 247 13.54 -4.10 11.08
N GLY A 248 14.40 -3.37 11.77
CA GLY A 248 15.17 -3.86 12.91
C GLY A 248 14.73 -3.24 14.23
N GLU A 249 14.90 -4.02 15.30
CA GLU A 249 14.48 -3.69 16.66
C GLU A 249 15.56 -4.09 17.67
N ASP A 250 15.47 -3.49 18.85
CA ASP A 250 16.18 -4.01 20.02
C ASP A 250 15.32 -5.08 20.70
N HIS A 251 15.92 -6.22 20.98
CA HIS A 251 15.31 -7.38 21.65
C HIS A 251 15.73 -7.51 23.11
N GLY A 252 16.54 -6.59 23.63
CA GLY A 252 16.97 -6.57 25.02
C GLY A 252 15.85 -6.20 25.99
N GLU A 253 15.98 -6.63 27.24
CA GLU A 253 15.03 -6.30 28.33
C GLU A 253 15.21 -4.87 28.89
N GLY A 254 16.26 -4.17 28.46
CA GLY A 254 16.60 -2.80 28.87
C GLY A 254 16.04 -1.71 27.95
N PRO A 255 16.37 -0.43 28.21
CA PRO A 255 16.07 0.67 27.29
C PRO A 255 16.62 0.36 25.88
N PRO A 256 15.88 0.71 24.81
CA PRO A 256 16.33 0.45 23.45
C PRO A 256 17.71 1.05 23.19
N GLN A 257 18.64 0.19 22.75
CA GLN A 257 20.00 0.56 22.42
C GLN A 257 20.12 0.80 20.93
N LEU A 258 20.58 1.99 20.57
CA LEU A 258 20.79 2.41 19.17
C LEU A 258 21.60 1.37 18.38
N GLN A 259 22.69 0.88 18.95
CA GLN A 259 23.56 -0.09 18.29
C GLN A 259 22.86 -1.44 18.07
N ALA A 260 22.07 -1.92 19.03
CA ALA A 260 21.32 -3.17 18.89
C ALA A 260 20.26 -3.08 17.77
N ILE A 261 19.57 -1.94 17.66
CA ILE A 261 18.64 -1.67 16.56
C ILE A 261 19.38 -1.69 15.21
N ALA A 262 20.49 -0.97 15.10
CA ALA A 262 21.29 -0.92 13.87
C ALA A 262 21.81 -2.30 13.44
N GLU A 263 22.26 -3.11 14.40
CA GLU A 263 22.70 -4.49 14.16
C GLU A 263 21.55 -5.42 13.75
N ASP A 264 20.35 -5.23 14.27
CA ASP A 264 19.18 -6.00 13.85
C ASP A 264 18.70 -5.62 12.44
N PHE A 265 18.75 -4.33 12.07
CA PHE A 265 18.52 -3.90 10.69
C PHE A 265 19.52 -4.58 9.75
N ALA A 266 20.81 -4.55 10.08
CA ALA A 266 21.85 -5.19 9.28
C ALA A 266 21.68 -6.72 9.20
N ARG A 267 21.26 -7.37 10.30
CA ARG A 267 20.94 -8.80 10.32
C ARG A 267 19.77 -9.13 9.40
N THR A 268 18.66 -8.40 9.51
CA THR A 268 17.46 -8.62 8.69
C THR A 268 17.74 -8.34 7.21
N ALA A 269 18.52 -7.30 6.91
CA ALA A 269 18.98 -6.98 5.56
C ALA A 269 19.82 -8.11 4.94
N ARG A 270 20.74 -8.71 5.71
CA ARG A 270 21.51 -9.87 5.24
C ARG A 270 20.64 -11.10 4.98
N LEU A 271 19.58 -11.31 5.75
CA LEU A 271 18.61 -12.38 5.47
C LEU A 271 17.88 -12.13 4.14
N ALA A 272 17.51 -10.89 3.85
CA ALA A 272 16.89 -10.52 2.58
C ALA A 272 17.87 -10.68 1.40
N GLU A 273 19.12 -10.24 1.55
CA GLU A 273 20.18 -10.45 0.56
C GLU A 273 20.42 -11.95 0.29
N ALA A 274 20.51 -12.77 1.34
CA ALA A 274 20.67 -14.21 1.22
C ALA A 274 19.47 -14.90 0.54
N ALA A 275 18.26 -14.34 0.68
CA ALA A 275 17.06 -14.77 -0.03
C ALA A 275 17.02 -14.33 -1.51
N GLY A 276 18.03 -13.57 -1.98
CA GLY A 276 18.18 -13.13 -3.37
C GLY A 276 17.65 -11.73 -3.66
N ALA A 277 17.40 -10.90 -2.63
CA ALA A 277 16.96 -9.52 -2.84
C ALA A 277 18.06 -8.70 -3.57
N PRO A 278 17.79 -8.12 -4.75
CA PRO A 278 18.77 -7.29 -5.45
C PRO A 278 18.91 -5.89 -4.83
N VAL A 279 17.91 -5.47 -4.04
CA VAL A 279 17.85 -4.21 -3.31
C VAL A 279 17.15 -4.44 -1.97
N VAL A 280 17.71 -3.89 -0.90
CA VAL A 280 17.11 -3.84 0.43
C VAL A 280 16.63 -2.42 0.72
N GLU A 281 15.39 -2.29 1.19
CA GLU A 281 14.83 -1.02 1.66
C GLU A 281 14.79 -1.02 3.20
N LEU A 282 15.45 -0.05 3.82
CA LEU A 282 15.38 0.19 5.27
C LEU A 282 14.12 0.98 5.59
N ASN A 283 13.17 0.36 6.28
CA ASN A 283 11.98 1.06 6.74
C ASN A 283 12.30 1.93 7.98
N LEU A 284 12.71 3.17 7.73
CA LEU A 284 13.09 4.15 8.77
C LEU A 284 11.91 5.06 9.14
N SER A 285 10.74 4.81 8.57
CA SER A 285 9.54 5.62 8.70
C SER A 285 8.51 5.00 9.65
N CYS A 286 8.58 3.69 9.83
CA CYS A 286 7.74 3.00 10.77
C CYS A 286 8.26 3.11 12.21
N PRO A 287 7.34 3.17 13.17
CA PRO A 287 7.64 3.18 14.58
C PRO A 287 7.90 1.74 15.03
N ASN A 288 9.04 1.51 15.68
CA ASN A 288 9.46 0.17 16.08
C ASN A 288 8.52 -0.52 17.10
N ALA A 289 7.47 0.10 17.63
CA ALA A 289 6.45 -0.56 18.47
C ALA A 289 5.24 0.35 18.74
N LEU A 290 4.15 -0.26 19.19
CA LEU A 290 3.15 0.41 20.02
C LEU A 290 3.81 0.79 21.35
N ASP A 291 3.71 2.06 21.73
CA ASP A 291 4.12 2.56 23.03
C ASP A 291 2.93 2.47 23.99
N ALA A 292 2.93 1.41 24.81
CA ALA A 292 1.90 1.17 25.81
C ALA A 292 1.87 2.25 26.91
N ALA A 293 2.98 2.95 27.17
CA ALA A 293 3.06 3.99 28.19
C ALA A 293 2.50 5.34 27.72
N ARG A 294 2.55 5.61 26.40
CA ARG A 294 2.01 6.83 25.79
C ARG A 294 0.65 6.65 25.12
N GLY A 295 0.05 5.46 25.23
CA GLY A 295 -1.25 5.16 24.59
C GLY A 295 -1.21 5.35 23.07
N GLY A 296 -0.07 5.05 22.44
CA GLY A 296 0.19 5.51 21.08
C GLY A 296 1.33 4.79 20.39
N VAL A 297 1.87 5.45 19.38
CA VAL A 297 2.82 4.91 18.43
C VAL A 297 4.15 5.66 18.61
N ARG A 298 5.30 4.96 18.59
CA ARG A 298 6.61 5.64 18.68
C ARG A 298 6.77 6.68 17.53
N PRO A 299 7.61 7.72 17.68
CA PRO A 299 7.97 8.56 16.54
C PRO A 299 8.70 7.73 15.47
N PRO A 300 8.58 8.09 14.17
CA PRO A 300 9.42 7.52 13.11
C PRO A 300 10.92 7.56 13.42
N ILE A 301 11.66 6.50 13.08
CA ILE A 301 13.12 6.41 13.30
C ILE A 301 13.84 7.58 12.62
N CYS A 302 13.40 7.98 11.43
CA CYS A 302 13.99 9.05 10.64
C CYS A 302 13.93 10.44 11.29
N LEU A 303 13.22 10.61 12.41
CA LEU A 303 13.29 11.84 13.22
C LEU A 303 14.53 11.88 14.12
N ASP A 304 15.17 10.73 14.37
CA ASP A 304 16.43 10.62 15.08
C ASP A 304 17.57 10.45 14.07
N ALA A 305 18.29 11.54 13.81
CA ALA A 305 19.36 11.55 12.81
C ALA A 305 20.55 10.66 13.21
N GLU A 306 20.84 10.49 14.50
CA GLU A 306 21.95 9.66 14.96
C GLU A 306 21.63 8.17 14.78
N LEU A 307 20.45 7.74 15.24
CA LEU A 307 19.98 6.37 15.05
C LEU A 307 19.86 6.02 13.57
N THR A 308 19.28 6.92 12.76
CA THR A 308 19.12 6.69 11.32
C THR A 308 20.48 6.54 10.63
N THR A 309 21.45 7.39 10.95
CA THR A 309 22.81 7.30 10.40
C THR A 309 23.47 5.98 10.80
N ALA A 310 23.38 5.59 12.07
CA ALA A 310 23.95 4.35 12.56
C ALA A 310 23.35 3.11 11.88
N ILE A 311 22.03 3.08 11.67
CA ILE A 311 21.34 1.99 10.95
C ILE A 311 21.83 1.90 9.50
N VAL A 312 21.85 3.02 8.78
CA VAL A 312 22.24 3.06 7.36
C VAL A 312 23.69 2.62 7.19
N GLU A 313 24.61 3.20 7.95
CA GLU A 313 26.03 2.85 7.87
C GLU A 313 26.29 1.38 8.24
N THR A 314 25.69 0.91 9.33
CA THR A 314 25.89 -0.47 9.81
C THR A 314 25.34 -1.47 8.80
N THR A 315 24.20 -1.18 8.18
CA THR A 315 23.63 -2.04 7.15
C THR A 315 24.45 -2.01 5.87
N ARG A 316 24.90 -0.83 5.41
CA ARG A 316 25.76 -0.70 4.23
C ARG A 316 27.06 -1.50 4.39
N ARG A 317 27.68 -1.48 5.58
CA ARG A 317 28.88 -2.28 5.88
C ARG A 317 28.61 -3.79 5.88
N ALA A 318 27.39 -4.22 6.18
CA ALA A 318 27.03 -5.63 6.31
C ALA A 318 26.60 -6.30 4.99
N LEU A 319 26.17 -5.51 4.00
CA LEU A 319 25.69 -5.99 2.69
C LEU A 319 26.81 -5.97 1.63
N SER A 320 26.70 -6.84 0.62
CA SER A 320 27.53 -6.80 -0.59
C SER A 320 27.37 -5.48 -1.34
N SER A 321 28.44 -4.96 -1.93
CA SER A 321 28.40 -3.74 -2.75
C SER A 321 27.50 -3.86 -3.98
N SER A 322 27.15 -5.08 -4.42
CA SER A 322 26.21 -5.34 -5.50
C SER A 322 24.73 -5.24 -5.09
N THR A 323 24.46 -5.21 -3.79
CA THR A 323 23.10 -5.13 -3.23
C THR A 323 22.77 -3.66 -2.99
N GLY A 324 21.74 -3.19 -3.68
CA GLY A 324 21.28 -1.81 -3.55
C GLY A 324 20.70 -1.56 -2.15
N LEU A 325 20.89 -0.36 -1.62
CA LEU A 325 20.37 0.06 -0.32
C LEU A 325 19.52 1.31 -0.45
N VAL A 326 18.25 1.20 -0.05
CA VAL A 326 17.28 2.30 -0.10
C VAL A 326 16.87 2.68 1.32
N ALA A 327 16.77 3.97 1.63
CA ALA A 327 16.18 4.45 2.89
C ALA A 327 14.73 4.90 2.66
N LYS A 328 13.77 4.33 3.39
CA LYS A 328 12.36 4.75 3.32
C LYS A 328 12.00 5.71 4.45
N LEU A 329 11.71 6.96 4.11
CA LEU A 329 11.51 8.06 5.05
C LEU A 329 10.04 8.45 5.20
N SER A 330 9.70 8.96 6.40
CA SER A 330 8.45 9.68 6.62
C SER A 330 8.62 11.11 6.11
N TRP A 331 7.52 11.86 5.99
CA TRP A 331 7.65 13.29 5.74
C TRP A 331 8.43 13.95 6.89
N LEU A 332 9.49 14.66 6.53
CA LEU A 332 10.29 15.50 7.42
C LEU A 332 10.21 16.94 6.91
N ASP A 333 10.23 17.91 7.83
CA ASP A 333 10.35 19.31 7.42
C ASP A 333 11.75 19.60 6.82
N GLY A 334 11.90 20.78 6.23
CA GLY A 334 13.12 21.19 5.55
C GLY A 334 14.36 21.10 6.44
N PRO A 335 14.36 21.68 7.66
CA PRO A 335 15.47 21.58 8.59
C PRO A 335 15.82 20.13 8.99
N ALA A 336 14.84 19.30 9.33
CA ALA A 336 15.08 17.91 9.71
C ALA A 336 15.65 17.09 8.54
N LEU A 337 15.09 17.25 7.34
CA LEU A 337 15.60 16.58 6.14
C LEU A 337 17.03 17.03 5.81
N ALA A 338 17.31 18.33 5.83
CA ALA A 338 18.64 18.88 5.57
C ALA A 338 19.68 18.46 6.63
N GLY A 339 19.25 18.24 7.89
CA GLY A 339 20.11 17.75 8.96
C GLY A 339 20.44 16.25 8.86
N LEU A 340 19.54 15.46 8.26
CA LEU A 340 19.67 14.02 8.12
C LEU A 340 20.32 13.59 6.80
N LEU A 341 19.80 14.08 5.66
CA LEU A 341 20.10 13.54 4.34
C LEU A 341 21.61 13.48 4.02
N PRO A 342 22.41 14.54 4.28
CA PRO A 342 23.85 14.51 4.00
C PRO A 342 24.62 13.41 4.77
N ARG A 343 24.09 12.95 5.91
CA ARG A 343 24.72 11.90 6.72
C ARG A 343 24.51 10.51 6.14
N ILE A 344 23.37 10.28 5.47
CA ILE A 344 22.97 8.96 4.97
C ILE A 344 23.17 8.81 3.47
N ALA A 345 23.05 9.89 2.69
CA ALA A 345 23.12 9.85 1.23
C ALA A 345 24.37 9.16 0.65
N PRO A 346 25.59 9.33 1.21
CA PRO A 346 26.78 8.63 0.70
C PRO A 346 26.75 7.10 0.80
N HIS A 347 25.77 6.53 1.50
CA HIS A 347 25.64 5.11 1.75
C HIS A 347 24.44 4.47 1.05
N LEU A 348 23.67 5.25 0.31
CA LEU A 348 22.39 4.85 -0.27
C LEU A 348 22.45 4.88 -1.79
N ASP A 349 21.82 3.89 -2.42
CA ASP A 349 21.54 3.88 -3.85
C ASP A 349 20.19 4.56 -4.16
N GLY A 350 19.33 4.70 -3.15
CA GLY A 350 18.07 5.43 -3.29
C GLY A 350 17.41 5.89 -1.99
N VAL A 351 16.45 6.79 -2.14
CA VAL A 351 15.56 7.26 -1.06
C VAL A 351 14.13 7.08 -1.51
N ALA A 352 13.35 6.35 -0.72
CA ALA A 352 11.93 6.11 -0.95
C ALA A 352 11.09 7.00 -0.01
N ALA A 353 10.16 7.79 -0.53
CA ALA A 353 9.38 8.70 0.30
C ALA A 353 8.07 9.17 -0.37
N ILE A 354 7.00 9.43 0.37
CA ILE A 354 6.87 9.39 1.84
C ILE A 354 6.08 8.16 2.31
N ASN A 355 6.36 7.69 3.53
CA ASN A 355 5.44 6.78 4.22
C ASN A 355 4.13 7.52 4.62
N THR A 356 3.16 6.79 5.15
CA THR A 356 1.87 7.33 5.60
C THR A 356 2.03 8.44 6.65
N VAL A 357 1.11 9.39 6.66
CA VAL A 357 1.09 10.49 7.63
C VAL A 357 0.31 10.06 8.86
N GLN A 358 0.89 10.19 10.05
CA GLN A 358 0.20 9.86 11.30
C GLN A 358 -0.86 10.93 11.63
N CYS A 359 -2.12 10.51 11.73
CA CYS A 359 -3.26 11.34 12.10
C CYS A 359 -4.00 10.74 13.28
N ALA A 360 -4.73 11.56 14.03
CA ALA A 360 -5.79 11.07 14.89
C ALA A 360 -6.95 10.58 14.00
N VAL A 361 -7.35 9.33 14.16
CA VAL A 361 -8.39 8.72 13.31
C VAL A 361 -9.51 8.17 14.20
N GLN A 362 -10.68 8.76 14.04
CA GLN A 362 -11.82 8.52 14.91
C GLN A 362 -13.09 8.21 14.11
N ARG A 363 -14.02 7.54 14.78
CA ARG A 363 -15.38 7.30 14.32
C ARG A 363 -16.23 8.55 14.50
N ALA A 364 -17.44 8.55 13.95
CA ALA A 364 -18.38 9.66 14.13
C ALA A 364 -18.73 9.93 15.61
N ASP A 365 -18.63 8.92 16.47
CA ASP A 365 -18.85 9.02 17.91
C ASP A 365 -17.61 9.46 18.73
N GLY A 366 -16.50 9.78 18.06
CA GLY A 366 -15.25 10.24 18.66
C GLY A 366 -14.36 9.13 19.22
N ARG A 367 -14.78 7.85 19.19
CA ARG A 367 -13.90 6.73 19.55
C ARG A 367 -12.86 6.49 18.45
N PRO A 368 -11.67 5.94 18.76
CA PRO A 368 -10.72 5.53 17.74
C PRO A 368 -11.35 4.56 16.73
N THR A 369 -11.12 4.78 15.44
CA THR A 369 -11.55 3.86 14.35
C THR A 369 -11.00 2.45 14.55
N PHE A 370 -9.77 2.38 15.03
CA PHE A 370 -9.09 1.14 15.37
C PHE A 370 -9.04 0.97 16.90
N PRO A 371 -9.61 -0.12 17.48
CA PRO A 371 -9.72 -0.27 18.92
C PRO A 371 -8.39 -0.11 19.66
N GLY A 372 -8.34 0.82 20.62
CA GLY A 372 -7.15 1.13 21.43
C GLY A 372 -6.02 1.84 20.67
N ARG A 373 -6.27 2.30 19.43
CA ARG A 373 -5.26 2.93 18.57
C ARG A 373 -5.78 4.29 18.07
N PRO A 374 -5.58 5.37 18.85
CA PRO A 374 -6.08 6.71 18.50
C PRO A 374 -5.35 7.34 17.31
N LEU A 375 -4.12 6.88 17.03
CA LEU A 375 -3.32 7.32 15.89
C LEU A 375 -3.23 6.20 14.85
N ALA A 376 -3.32 6.59 13.57
CA ALA A 376 -3.17 5.68 12.44
C ALA A 376 -2.53 6.41 11.23
N GLY A 377 -1.97 5.62 10.31
CA GLY A 377 -1.33 6.14 9.11
C GLY A 377 -2.33 6.41 8.00
N VAL A 378 -2.44 7.66 7.56
CA VAL A 378 -3.26 8.09 6.42
C VAL A 378 -2.44 8.12 5.14
N SER A 379 -3.06 7.70 4.04
CA SER A 379 -2.47 7.46 2.72
C SER A 379 -3.50 7.73 1.61
N GLY A 380 -3.06 7.82 0.36
CA GLY A 380 -3.92 8.19 -0.77
C GLY A 380 -3.87 9.68 -1.06
N VAL A 381 -4.88 10.22 -1.74
CA VAL A 381 -4.86 11.61 -2.24
C VAL A 381 -4.58 12.64 -1.14
N ALA A 382 -5.02 12.35 0.09
CA ALA A 382 -4.80 13.21 1.26
C ALA A 382 -3.33 13.54 1.54
N VAL A 383 -2.37 12.73 1.09
CA VAL A 383 -0.94 12.97 1.33
C VAL A 383 -0.16 13.40 0.07
N ARG A 384 -0.87 13.68 -1.04
CA ARG A 384 -0.25 14.00 -2.34
C ARG A 384 0.67 15.21 -2.28
N ASP A 385 0.20 16.32 -1.73
CA ASP A 385 0.98 17.58 -1.71
C ASP A 385 2.21 17.47 -0.80
N LEU A 386 2.11 16.69 0.29
CA LEU A 386 3.26 16.34 1.13
C LEU A 386 4.29 15.51 0.38
N ALA A 387 3.86 14.56 -0.45
CA ALA A 387 4.76 13.74 -1.28
C ALA A 387 5.45 14.57 -2.37
N LEU A 388 4.72 15.46 -3.05
CA LEU A 388 5.27 16.39 -4.04
C LEU A 388 6.32 17.33 -3.42
N ASP A 389 5.97 17.97 -2.30
CA ASP A 389 6.87 18.84 -1.55
C ASP A 389 8.13 18.11 -1.09
N PHE A 390 7.99 16.92 -0.51
CA PHE A 390 9.13 16.15 -0.03
C PHE A 390 10.03 15.66 -1.16
N THR A 391 9.45 15.24 -2.29
CA THR A 391 10.18 14.81 -3.49
C THR A 391 11.00 15.97 -4.05
N ALA A 392 10.41 17.16 -4.21
CA ALA A 392 11.12 18.34 -4.67
C ALA A 392 12.31 18.69 -3.75
N ARG A 393 12.10 18.71 -2.43
CA ARG A 393 13.19 18.97 -1.45
C ARG A 393 14.30 17.94 -1.49
N LEU A 394 13.96 16.65 -1.64
CA LEU A 394 14.96 15.59 -1.79
C LEU A 394 15.82 15.81 -3.03
N LEU A 395 15.20 16.15 -4.16
CA LEU A 395 15.90 16.39 -5.42
C LEU A 395 16.80 17.63 -5.34
N ASP A 396 16.32 18.71 -4.74
CA ASP A 396 17.10 19.93 -4.51
C ASP A 396 18.33 19.66 -3.62
N LEU A 397 18.15 18.94 -2.51
CA LEU A 397 19.25 18.60 -1.62
C LEU A 397 20.21 17.59 -2.24
N ARG A 398 19.71 16.63 -3.04
CA ARG A 398 20.54 15.71 -3.82
C ARG A 398 21.46 16.48 -4.76
N ALA A 399 20.89 17.42 -5.52
CA ALA A 399 21.64 18.25 -6.45
C ALA A 399 22.64 19.16 -5.74
N ALA A 400 22.23 19.84 -4.66
CA ALA A 400 23.08 20.74 -3.89
C ALA A 400 24.25 20.01 -3.19
N GLY A 401 24.03 18.78 -2.74
CA GLY A 401 25.03 17.94 -2.10
C GLY A 401 25.90 17.13 -3.07
N GLY A 402 25.56 17.11 -4.37
CA GLY A 402 26.23 16.27 -5.36
C GLY A 402 26.11 14.78 -5.07
N PHE A 403 24.99 14.35 -4.47
CA PHE A 403 24.76 12.95 -4.12
C PHE A 403 24.23 12.15 -5.31
N ASP A 404 24.64 10.89 -5.40
CA ASP A 404 24.25 9.96 -6.45
C ASP A 404 23.32 8.88 -5.88
N PHE A 405 22.02 9.19 -5.83
CA PHE A 405 20.97 8.25 -5.43
C PHE A 405 19.68 8.52 -6.19
N ASP A 406 18.87 7.48 -6.40
CA ASP A 406 17.55 7.62 -7.03
C ASP A 406 16.45 7.96 -6.01
N VAL A 407 15.50 8.79 -6.43
CA VAL A 407 14.29 9.07 -5.63
C VAL A 407 13.16 8.15 -6.08
N LEU A 408 12.67 7.31 -5.17
CA LEU A 408 11.47 6.50 -5.36
C LEU A 408 10.28 7.19 -4.68
N ALA A 409 9.55 7.99 -5.45
CA ALA A 409 8.50 8.83 -4.90
C ALA A 409 7.18 8.06 -4.69
N MET A 410 6.46 8.37 -3.63
CA MET A 410 5.16 7.78 -3.30
C MET A 410 4.34 8.67 -2.38
N GLY A 411 3.02 8.46 -2.41
CA GLY A 411 2.03 9.21 -1.64
C GLY A 411 1.08 9.95 -2.57
N GLY A 412 -0.21 9.64 -2.50
CA GLY A 412 -1.23 10.29 -3.35
C GLY A 412 -1.19 9.94 -4.84
N VAL A 413 -0.55 8.82 -5.21
CA VAL A 413 -0.55 8.31 -6.58
C VAL A 413 -1.77 7.43 -6.78
N THR A 414 -2.83 8.00 -7.33
CA THR A 414 -4.17 7.38 -7.43
C THR A 414 -4.71 7.37 -8.86
N ASP A 415 -4.02 8.04 -9.79
CA ASP A 415 -4.34 8.14 -11.21
C ASP A 415 -3.06 8.39 -12.04
N PRO A 416 -3.12 8.36 -13.39
CA PRO A 416 -1.97 8.66 -14.23
C PRO A 416 -1.42 10.09 -14.05
N ALA A 417 -2.27 11.08 -13.82
CA ALA A 417 -1.83 12.47 -13.63
C ALA A 417 -0.96 12.64 -12.37
N SER A 418 -1.32 12.02 -11.26
CA SER A 418 -0.53 12.00 -10.03
C SER A 418 0.77 11.20 -10.16
N CYS A 419 0.80 10.15 -11.00
CA CYS A 419 2.04 9.47 -11.37
C CYS A 419 2.95 10.39 -12.19
N ALA A 420 2.41 11.05 -13.22
CA ALA A 420 3.13 11.97 -14.08
C ALA A 420 3.75 13.12 -13.28
N ALA A 421 3.00 13.73 -12.36
CA ALA A 421 3.50 14.83 -11.53
C ALA A 421 4.79 14.48 -10.76
N LEU A 422 4.93 13.26 -10.24
CA LEU A 422 6.15 12.84 -9.54
C LEU A 422 7.30 12.48 -10.50
N LEU A 423 6.98 11.88 -11.65
CA LEU A 423 7.99 11.60 -12.68
C LEU A 423 8.55 12.90 -13.27
N GLU A 424 7.69 13.87 -13.59
CA GLU A 424 8.05 15.19 -14.11
C GLU A 424 8.89 16.02 -13.12
N LEU A 425 8.71 15.82 -11.81
CA LEU A 425 9.60 16.40 -10.81
C LEU A 425 11.03 15.85 -10.89
N GLY A 426 11.22 14.63 -11.43
CA GLY A 426 12.51 13.96 -11.54
C GLY A 426 12.67 12.74 -10.63
N ALA A 427 11.57 12.17 -10.12
CA ALA A 427 11.62 10.86 -9.45
C ALA A 427 12.03 9.77 -10.45
N ALA A 428 12.96 8.91 -10.07
CA ALA A 428 13.39 7.79 -10.92
C ALA A 428 12.31 6.72 -11.04
N GLY A 429 11.52 6.53 -9.97
CA GLY A 429 10.36 5.66 -9.98
C GLY A 429 9.27 6.12 -9.03
N VAL A 430 8.04 5.70 -9.30
CA VAL A 430 6.84 6.09 -8.56
C VAL A 430 6.16 4.85 -8.02
N GLN A 431 5.79 4.85 -6.73
CA GLN A 431 5.07 3.74 -6.12
C GLN A 431 3.68 4.16 -5.62
N THR A 432 2.70 3.27 -5.79
CA THR A 432 1.31 3.48 -5.38
C THR A 432 0.81 2.33 -4.50
N ALA A 433 0.40 2.65 -3.27
CA ALA A 433 -0.30 1.71 -2.39
C ALA A 433 -1.82 1.88 -2.54
N THR A 434 -2.37 3.00 -2.05
CA THR A 434 -3.82 3.26 -2.05
C THR A 434 -4.42 3.24 -3.45
N GLY A 435 -3.70 3.75 -4.47
CA GLY A 435 -4.14 3.64 -5.86
C GLY A 435 -4.21 2.19 -6.33
N ALA A 436 -3.19 1.36 -6.07
CA ALA A 436 -3.23 -0.07 -6.39
C ALA A 436 -4.29 -0.85 -5.58
N PHE A 437 -4.59 -0.42 -4.36
CA PHE A 437 -5.72 -0.94 -3.57
C PHE A 437 -7.06 -0.64 -4.23
N ALA A 438 -7.26 0.59 -4.74
CA ALA A 438 -8.53 1.04 -5.30
C ALA A 438 -8.72 0.66 -6.77
N ASP A 439 -7.64 0.63 -7.57
CA ASP A 439 -7.62 0.21 -8.97
C ASP A 439 -6.45 -0.75 -9.26
N PRO A 440 -6.71 -2.06 -9.39
CA PRO A 440 -5.68 -3.02 -9.75
C PRO A 440 -5.10 -2.83 -11.16
N PHE A 441 -5.71 -1.97 -11.99
CA PHE A 441 -5.27 -1.67 -13.36
C PHE A 441 -4.57 -0.32 -13.50
N LEU A 442 -4.24 0.36 -12.40
CA LEU A 442 -3.60 1.68 -12.44
C LEU A 442 -2.28 1.68 -13.25
N ALA A 443 -1.47 0.61 -13.14
CA ALA A 443 -0.25 0.49 -13.94
C ALA A 443 -0.54 0.44 -15.46
N ARG A 444 -1.61 -0.25 -15.88
CA ARG A 444 -2.02 -0.25 -17.30
C ARG A 444 -2.36 1.16 -17.77
N ALA A 445 -3.17 1.90 -17.01
CA ALA A 445 -3.55 3.26 -17.37
C ALA A 445 -2.32 4.17 -17.48
N CYS A 446 -1.38 4.08 -16.53
CA CYS A 446 -0.15 4.86 -16.59
C CYS A 446 0.72 4.48 -17.80
N VAL A 447 0.84 3.19 -18.15
CA VAL A 447 1.56 2.75 -19.35
C VAL A 447 0.89 3.28 -20.61
N GLU A 448 -0.43 3.20 -20.72
CA GLU A 448 -1.18 3.64 -21.91
C GLU A 448 -1.10 5.17 -22.12
N GLU A 449 -1.14 5.95 -21.04
CA GLU A 449 -1.18 7.41 -21.10
C GLU A 449 0.20 8.06 -21.12
N LEU A 450 1.19 7.49 -20.40
CA LEU A 450 2.46 8.16 -20.11
C LEU A 450 3.66 7.56 -20.85
N ALA A 451 3.57 6.33 -21.38
CA ALA A 451 4.73 5.69 -22.03
C ALA A 451 5.18 6.36 -23.35
N GLY A 452 4.37 7.27 -23.91
CA GLY A 452 4.73 8.11 -25.06
C GLY A 452 5.47 9.38 -24.69
N VAL A 453 5.60 9.71 -23.39
CA VAL A 453 6.36 10.85 -22.89
C VAL A 453 7.84 10.41 -22.79
N PRO A 454 8.78 11.10 -23.46
CA PRO A 454 10.21 10.79 -23.34
C PRO A 454 10.67 10.87 -21.88
N ALA A 455 11.53 9.91 -21.48
CA ALA A 455 12.14 9.85 -20.15
C ALA A 455 13.10 11.02 -19.86
#